data_AF-A0AAV9H4K5-F1
#
_entry.id   AF-A0AAV9H4K5-F1
#
_cell.length_a   1.000
_cell.length_b   1.000
_cell.length_c   1.000
_cell.angle_alpha   90.00
_cell.angle_beta   90.00
_cell.angle_gamma   90.00
#
_symmetry.space_group_name_H-M   'P 1'
#
loop_
_entity.id
_entity.type
_entity.pdbx_description
1 polymer ?
#
loop_
_entity_poly.entity_id
_entity_poly.type
_entity_poly.pdbx_seq_one_letter_code
_entity_poly.pdbx_strand_id
1 'polypeptide(L)'
;MGISRDSRHKRSHTGAKRAYYRKKRAFELGRQPANTRIGAKRIHTVRTRGGNHKYRALRLDSGNFAWASEGITRKTRVIVVAYHPSNNELVRTNTLTKSAVVQIDAAPFRQWYEAHYGQSLGRRRQQKQGQAVEETKKSNSVTKKQEARFKATGKVEGVLEKQFEAGRLYAVVSSRPGQSGRCDGYILEGEELAFYQRKLHHK
;
A
#
# COMPACT_ATOMS: atom_id res chain seq x y z
N MET A 1 26.25 -2.12 -23.58
CA MET A 1 26.33 -2.96 -22.35
C MET A 1 26.24 -2.05 -21.12
N GLY A 2 25.48 -2.43 -20.08
CA GLY A 2 25.13 -1.52 -18.97
C GLY A 2 25.45 -2.07 -17.58
N ILE A 3 24.53 -1.85 -16.64
CA ILE A 3 24.58 -2.38 -15.27
C ILE A 3 24.67 -3.92 -15.32
N SER A 4 25.53 -4.52 -14.50
CA SER A 4 25.70 -5.98 -14.42
C SER A 4 25.42 -6.49 -13.00
N ARG A 5 24.84 -7.68 -12.92
CA ARG A 5 24.49 -8.40 -11.68
C ARG A 5 25.49 -9.52 -11.36
N ASP A 6 26.67 -9.52 -11.99
CA ASP A 6 27.70 -10.50 -11.73
C ASP A 6 28.36 -10.28 -10.35
N SER A 7 28.88 -11.33 -9.74
CA SER A 7 29.66 -11.24 -8.50
C SER A 7 31.17 -11.11 -8.75
N ARG A 8 31.61 -11.12 -10.01
CA ARG A 8 33.02 -11.26 -10.39
C ARG A 8 33.76 -9.92 -10.36
N HIS A 9 33.04 -8.81 -10.52
CA HIS A 9 33.60 -7.46 -10.37
C HIS A 9 33.90 -7.06 -8.91
N LYS A 10 33.32 -7.74 -7.91
CA LYS A 10 33.61 -7.51 -6.48
C LYS A 10 34.79 -8.37 -6.02
N ARG A 11 35.46 -7.94 -4.94
CA ARG A 11 36.52 -8.71 -4.27
C ARG A 11 35.99 -10.05 -3.75
N SER A 12 36.87 -11.02 -3.58
CA SER A 12 36.53 -12.27 -2.88
C SER A 12 36.30 -12.03 -1.39
N HIS A 13 35.79 -13.04 -0.68
CA HIS A 13 35.69 -13.04 0.78
C HIS A 13 37.05 -12.78 1.46
N THR A 14 38.14 -13.29 0.89
CA THR A 14 39.52 -13.06 1.37
C THR A 14 40.05 -11.66 1.06
N GLY A 15 39.29 -10.80 0.38
CA GLY A 15 39.73 -9.46 -0.04
C GLY A 15 40.55 -9.44 -1.34
N ALA A 16 40.85 -10.59 -1.94
CA ALA A 16 41.60 -10.66 -3.18
C ALA A 16 40.86 -10.00 -4.36
N LYS A 17 41.60 -9.29 -5.21
CA LYS A 17 41.09 -8.72 -6.46
C LYS A 17 40.97 -9.83 -7.50
N ARG A 18 39.75 -10.08 -7.99
CA ARG A 18 39.50 -11.10 -9.01
C ARG A 18 40.01 -10.62 -10.37
N ALA A 19 40.70 -11.49 -11.08
CA ALA A 19 41.15 -11.22 -12.44
C ALA A 19 39.97 -11.10 -13.42
N TYR A 20 40.16 -10.29 -14.46
CA TYR A 20 39.18 -10.17 -15.54
C TYR A 20 39.27 -11.41 -16.45
N TYR A 21 38.18 -12.17 -16.54
CA TYR A 21 38.13 -13.42 -17.32
C TYR A 21 37.24 -13.32 -18.58
N ARG A 22 36.11 -12.61 -18.53
CA ARG A 22 35.19 -12.47 -19.67
C ARG A 22 34.43 -11.15 -19.66
N LYS A 23 34.00 -10.72 -20.86
CA LYS A 23 33.09 -9.59 -21.06
C LYS A 23 31.74 -9.83 -20.35
N LYS A 24 31.03 -8.75 -19.98
CA LYS A 24 29.66 -8.82 -19.41
C LYS A 24 28.73 -9.58 -20.37
N ARG A 25 27.79 -10.36 -19.83
CA ARG A 25 26.85 -11.17 -20.62
C ARG A 25 25.40 -10.67 -20.46
N ALA A 26 24.57 -10.89 -21.49
CA ALA A 26 23.18 -10.42 -21.51
C ALA A 26 22.32 -11.03 -20.39
N PHE A 27 22.60 -12.27 -19.97
CA PHE A 27 21.88 -12.90 -18.86
C PHE A 27 22.23 -12.32 -17.48
N GLU A 28 23.32 -11.54 -17.36
CA GLU A 28 23.73 -10.84 -16.14
C GLU A 28 23.29 -9.36 -16.15
N LEU A 29 22.41 -8.98 -17.08
CA LEU A 29 22.01 -7.59 -17.25
C LEU A 29 21.15 -7.08 -16.09
N GLY A 30 21.50 -5.89 -15.59
CA GLY A 30 20.66 -5.05 -14.76
C GLY A 30 20.02 -3.93 -15.57
N ARG A 31 18.94 -3.35 -15.04
CA ARG A 31 18.28 -2.16 -15.62
C ARG A 31 18.16 -1.10 -14.54
N GLN A 32 18.08 0.17 -14.94
CA GLN A 32 17.79 1.28 -14.03
C GLN A 32 16.50 1.02 -13.23
N PRO A 33 16.42 1.52 -11.98
CA PRO A 33 15.22 1.41 -11.16
C PRO A 33 14.05 2.20 -11.78
N ALA A 34 12.83 1.88 -11.33
CA ALA A 34 11.63 2.56 -11.82
C ALA A 34 11.39 3.91 -11.13
N ASN A 35 11.73 4.01 -9.84
CA ASN A 35 11.43 5.15 -8.97
C ASN A 35 9.99 5.66 -9.15
N THR A 36 9.04 4.73 -9.07
CA THR A 36 7.61 4.98 -9.28
C THR A 36 7.13 6.07 -8.34
N ARG A 37 6.48 7.13 -8.84
CA ARG A 37 5.95 8.22 -8.01
C ARG A 37 4.43 8.20 -7.96
N ILE A 38 3.88 8.94 -7.00
CA ILE A 38 2.43 9.20 -6.96
C ILE A 38 2.05 10.14 -8.11
N GLY A 39 1.01 9.80 -8.88
CA GLY A 39 0.48 10.64 -9.95
C GLY A 39 -0.29 9.86 -11.00
N ALA A 40 -0.77 10.56 -12.04
CA ALA A 40 -1.58 9.97 -13.12
C ALA A 40 -0.91 8.71 -13.70
N LYS A 41 -1.67 7.62 -13.76
CA LYS A 41 -1.19 6.27 -14.10
C LYS A 41 -0.36 6.26 -15.40
N ARG A 42 0.91 5.91 -15.28
CA ARG A 42 1.84 5.72 -16.41
C ARG A 42 2.68 4.48 -16.18
N ILE A 43 2.53 3.49 -17.05
CA ILE A 43 3.20 2.18 -16.95
C ILE A 43 3.85 1.87 -18.30
N HIS A 44 5.12 1.51 -18.29
CA HIS A 44 5.85 1.07 -19.49
C HIS A 44 6.06 -0.44 -19.46
N THR A 45 5.75 -1.10 -20.57
CA THR A 45 6.02 -2.52 -20.74
C THR A 45 7.49 -2.73 -21.09
N VAL A 46 8.14 -3.69 -20.42
CA VAL A 46 9.55 -4.02 -20.64
C VAL A 46 9.66 -5.49 -21.01
N ARG A 47 10.16 -5.79 -22.22
CA ARG A 47 10.49 -7.16 -22.63
C ARG A 47 11.69 -7.68 -21.82
N THR A 48 11.55 -8.90 -21.31
CA THR A 48 12.55 -9.59 -20.50
C THR A 48 12.95 -10.92 -21.16
N ARG A 49 13.84 -11.67 -20.49
CA ARG A 49 14.36 -12.95 -21.01
C ARG A 49 13.19 -13.92 -21.28
N GLY A 50 13.27 -14.65 -22.39
CA GLY A 50 12.25 -15.62 -22.79
C GLY A 50 10.99 -15.00 -23.41
N GLY A 51 11.03 -13.70 -23.78
CA GLY A 51 9.86 -13.04 -24.40
C GLY A 51 8.81 -12.54 -23.40
N ASN A 52 9.00 -12.80 -22.11
CA ASN A 52 8.10 -12.36 -21.04
C ASN A 52 8.09 -10.84 -20.86
N HIS A 53 6.98 -10.31 -20.35
CA HIS A 53 6.81 -8.89 -20.07
C HIS A 53 6.83 -8.59 -18.57
N LYS A 54 7.48 -7.48 -18.21
CA LYS A 54 7.34 -6.86 -16.89
C LYS A 54 6.81 -5.45 -17.06
N TYR A 55 6.02 -5.00 -16.09
CA TYR A 55 5.36 -3.71 -16.13
C TYR A 55 6.06 -2.75 -15.18
N ARG A 56 6.70 -1.74 -15.75
CA ARG A 56 7.42 -0.72 -14.99
C ARG A 56 6.50 0.47 -14.78
N ALA A 57 5.90 0.56 -13.61
CA ALA A 57 5.17 1.76 -13.23
C ALA A 57 6.14 2.94 -13.07
N LEU A 58 5.84 4.06 -13.71
CA LEU A 58 6.51 5.34 -13.50
C LEU A 58 5.69 6.25 -12.59
N ARG A 59 4.36 6.20 -12.75
CA ARG A 59 3.40 6.91 -11.91
C ARG A 59 2.19 6.04 -11.62
N LEU A 60 1.71 6.06 -10.38
CA LEU A 60 0.47 5.41 -9.95
C LEU A 60 -0.25 6.32 -8.96
N ASP A 61 -1.57 6.38 -9.03
CA ASP A 61 -2.43 7.18 -8.14
C ASP A 61 -3.29 6.31 -7.22
N SER A 62 -3.43 5.03 -7.54
CA SER A 62 -4.34 4.11 -6.90
C SER A 62 -3.76 2.70 -6.82
N GLY A 63 -4.30 1.91 -5.90
CA GLY A 63 -3.86 0.57 -5.59
C GLY A 63 -4.97 -0.26 -4.97
N ASN A 64 -4.82 -1.59 -4.97
CA ASN A 64 -5.72 -2.48 -4.24
C ASN A 64 -5.16 -2.73 -2.85
N PHE A 65 -5.90 -2.33 -1.82
CA PHE A 65 -5.52 -2.52 -0.44
C PHE A 65 -6.49 -3.46 0.27
N ALA A 66 -5.95 -4.42 1.02
CA ALA A 66 -6.72 -5.35 1.81
C ALA A 66 -6.94 -4.84 3.24
N TRP A 67 -8.16 -4.97 3.75
CA TRP A 67 -8.46 -4.90 5.17
C TRP A 67 -8.55 -6.33 5.68
N ALA A 68 -7.50 -6.78 6.38
CA ALA A 68 -7.30 -8.20 6.68
C ALA A 68 -8.32 -8.73 7.70
N SER A 69 -8.58 -7.98 8.77
CA SER A 69 -9.56 -8.37 9.79
C SER A 69 -10.98 -8.59 9.21
N GLU A 70 -11.35 -7.79 8.22
CA GLU A 70 -12.67 -7.83 7.56
C GLU A 70 -12.70 -8.74 6.32
N GLY A 71 -11.55 -9.27 5.89
CA GLY A 71 -11.46 -10.16 4.71
C GLY A 71 -11.84 -9.49 3.39
N ILE A 72 -11.70 -8.16 3.28
CA ILE A 72 -12.07 -7.42 2.06
C ILE A 72 -10.89 -6.70 1.41
N THR A 73 -11.02 -6.38 0.14
CA THR A 73 -10.06 -5.56 -0.61
C THR A 73 -10.80 -4.52 -1.42
N ARG A 74 -10.29 -3.28 -1.44
CA ARG A 74 -10.85 -2.19 -2.24
C ARG A 74 -9.75 -1.45 -2.97
N LYS A 75 -10.10 -0.97 -4.16
CA LYS A 75 -9.26 -0.02 -4.89
C LYS A 75 -9.39 1.34 -4.24
N THR A 76 -8.29 1.90 -3.77
CA THR A 76 -8.26 3.22 -3.13
C THR A 76 -7.16 4.08 -3.71
N ARG A 77 -7.29 5.40 -3.52
CA ARG A 77 -6.27 6.36 -3.92
C ARG A 77 -5.13 6.34 -2.91
N VAL A 78 -3.89 6.36 -3.40
CA VAL A 78 -2.68 6.55 -2.60
C VAL A 78 -2.40 8.05 -2.50
N ILE A 79 -2.33 8.58 -1.28
CA ILE A 79 -2.24 10.01 -1.03
C ILE A 79 -0.78 10.44 -0.91
N VAL A 80 -0.04 9.82 0.02
CA VAL A 80 1.34 10.20 0.35
C VAL A 80 2.10 9.00 0.90
N VAL A 81 3.42 8.98 0.71
CA VAL A 81 4.32 8.04 1.42
C VAL A 81 4.67 8.67 2.76
N ALA A 82 4.28 8.03 3.86
CA ALA A 82 4.49 8.54 5.21
C ALA A 82 5.82 8.06 5.81
N TYR A 83 6.20 6.81 5.55
CA TYR A 83 7.42 6.22 6.09
C TYR A 83 8.01 5.18 5.12
N HIS A 84 9.32 5.05 5.14
CA HIS A 84 10.01 4.01 4.39
C HIS A 84 11.20 3.47 5.21
N PRO A 85 11.27 2.15 5.49
CA PRO A 85 12.30 1.60 6.37
C PRO A 85 13.71 1.66 5.78
N SER A 86 13.83 1.59 4.44
CA SER A 86 15.15 1.54 3.79
C SER A 86 15.82 2.90 3.55
N ASN A 87 15.07 3.98 3.32
CA ASN A 87 15.63 5.28 2.95
C ASN A 87 14.61 6.42 3.14
N ASN A 88 14.98 7.46 3.88
CA ASN A 88 14.16 8.65 4.11
C ASN A 88 13.91 9.50 2.85
N GLU A 89 14.80 9.46 1.86
CA GLU A 89 14.64 10.17 0.60
C GLU A 89 13.42 9.69 -0.19
N LEU A 90 13.08 8.41 -0.08
CA LEU A 90 11.90 7.83 -0.75
C LEU A 90 10.59 8.40 -0.19
N VAL A 91 10.60 8.81 1.07
CA VAL A 91 9.47 9.53 1.70
C VAL A 91 9.38 10.93 1.12
N ARG A 92 10.51 11.66 1.09
CA ARG A 92 10.58 13.04 0.57
C ARG A 92 10.11 13.13 -0.89
N THR A 93 10.44 12.15 -1.72
CA THR A 93 10.07 12.12 -3.15
C THR A 93 8.77 11.37 -3.44
N ASN A 94 8.01 10.96 -2.43
CA ASN A 94 6.77 10.18 -2.58
C ASN A 94 6.92 8.98 -3.53
N THR A 95 7.98 8.20 -3.31
CA THR A 95 8.35 7.06 -4.16
C THR A 95 7.75 5.75 -3.65
N LEU A 96 7.02 5.05 -4.53
CA LEU A 96 6.28 3.83 -4.24
C LEU A 96 7.16 2.60 -4.48
N THR A 97 7.54 1.94 -3.39
CA THR A 97 8.31 0.69 -3.36
C THR A 97 7.69 -0.27 -2.35
N LYS A 98 8.07 -1.56 -2.43
CA LYS A 98 7.66 -2.54 -1.42
C LYS A 98 8.08 -2.06 -0.04
N SER A 99 7.23 -2.27 0.95
CA SER A 99 7.40 -1.86 2.36
C SER A 99 7.34 -0.36 2.61
N ALA A 100 6.94 0.44 1.62
CA ALA A 100 6.55 1.83 1.87
C ALA A 100 5.25 1.85 2.68
N VAL A 101 5.25 2.61 3.78
CA VAL A 101 4.04 2.94 4.54
C VAL A 101 3.42 4.16 3.88
N VAL A 102 2.20 4.01 3.41
CA VAL A 102 1.44 5.03 2.68
C VAL A 102 0.18 5.41 3.43
N GLN A 103 -0.29 6.63 3.24
CA GLN A 103 -1.67 7.00 3.56
C GLN A 103 -2.55 6.76 2.34
N ILE A 104 -3.65 6.04 2.54
CA ILE A 104 -4.65 5.76 1.52
C ILE A 104 -5.99 6.39 1.89
N ASP A 105 -6.83 6.63 0.90
CA ASP A 105 -8.21 7.09 1.11
C ASP A 105 -9.05 6.02 1.84
N ALA A 106 -9.70 6.44 2.93
CA ALA A 106 -10.56 5.58 3.75
C ALA A 106 -11.97 5.41 3.16
N ALA A 107 -12.42 6.28 2.24
CA ALA A 107 -13.82 6.34 1.82
C ALA A 107 -14.36 5.01 1.26
N PRO A 108 -13.64 4.26 0.40
CA PRO A 108 -14.14 2.98 -0.12
C PRO A 108 -14.33 1.90 0.97
N PHE A 109 -13.51 1.93 2.03
CA PHE A 109 -13.67 1.02 3.17
C PHE A 109 -14.80 1.44 4.09
N ARG A 110 -14.95 2.75 4.33
CA ARG A 110 -16.04 3.31 5.14
C ARG A 110 -17.41 3.00 4.51
N GLN A 111 -17.55 3.24 3.21
CA GLN A 111 -18.78 2.94 2.46
C GLN A 111 -19.15 1.45 2.55
N TRP A 112 -18.15 0.57 2.44
CA TRP A 112 -18.38 -0.87 2.61
C TRP A 112 -18.80 -1.22 4.04
N TYR A 113 -18.13 -0.66 5.05
CA TYR A 113 -18.44 -0.92 6.45
C TYR A 113 -19.88 -0.51 6.80
N GLU A 114 -20.29 0.69 6.37
CA GLU A 114 -21.65 1.21 6.56
C GLU A 114 -22.71 0.32 5.88
N ALA A 115 -22.42 -0.19 4.68
CA ALA A 115 -23.31 -1.11 3.98
C ALA A 115 -23.33 -2.51 4.63
N HIS A 116 -22.20 -2.97 5.16
CA HIS A 116 -22.05 -4.33 5.69
C HIS A 116 -22.65 -4.49 7.10
N TYR A 117 -22.38 -3.52 7.97
CA TYR A 117 -22.75 -3.51 9.39
C TYR A 117 -23.91 -2.57 9.73
N GLY A 118 -24.29 -1.67 8.83
CA GLY A 118 -25.36 -0.71 9.08
C GLY A 118 -25.00 0.40 10.08
N GLN A 119 -23.75 0.46 10.53
CA GLN A 119 -23.25 1.49 11.46
C GLN A 119 -22.24 2.42 10.78
N SER A 120 -22.23 3.68 11.21
CA SER A 120 -21.25 4.67 10.74
C SER A 120 -19.89 4.48 11.41
N LEU A 121 -18.81 4.50 10.63
CA LEU A 121 -17.44 4.42 11.13
C LEU A 121 -16.72 5.76 10.95
N GLY A 122 -16.24 6.35 12.05
CA GLY A 122 -15.46 7.59 12.01
C GLY A 122 -16.26 8.87 11.71
N ARG A 123 -17.58 8.90 11.97
CA ARG A 123 -18.43 10.09 11.77
C ARG A 123 -18.70 10.92 13.04
N ARG A 124 -17.95 10.68 14.12
CA ARG A 124 -18.20 11.30 15.43
C ARG A 124 -18.20 12.84 15.39
N ARG A 125 -17.34 13.45 14.55
CA ARG A 125 -17.32 14.90 14.28
C ARG A 125 -18.48 15.39 13.41
N GLN A 126 -18.88 14.64 12.39
CA GLN A 126 -19.96 15.02 11.47
C GLN A 126 -21.34 14.94 12.14
N GLN A 127 -21.54 13.96 13.02
CA GLN A 127 -22.74 13.86 13.86
C GLN A 127 -22.91 15.08 14.78
N LYS A 128 -21.80 15.67 15.27
CA LYS A 128 -21.83 16.93 16.04
C LYS A 128 -22.18 18.16 15.20
N GLN A 129 -22.02 18.11 13.88
CA GLN A 129 -22.33 19.21 12.96
C GLN A 129 -23.72 19.09 12.31
N GLY A 130 -24.57 18.16 12.75
CA GLY A 130 -25.97 18.06 12.30
C GLY A 130 -26.15 17.58 10.86
N GLN A 131 -25.11 17.05 10.20
CA GLN A 131 -25.28 16.35 8.92
C GLN A 131 -25.95 15.00 9.16
N ALA A 132 -27.28 14.99 9.07
CA ALA A 132 -28.08 13.78 9.10
C ALA A 132 -27.66 12.85 7.95
N VAL A 133 -27.28 11.63 8.28
CA VAL A 133 -27.22 10.55 7.29
C VAL A 133 -28.65 10.32 6.85
N GLU A 134 -28.96 10.44 5.55
CA GLU A 134 -30.28 10.08 5.03
C GLU A 134 -30.60 8.63 5.45
N GLU A 135 -31.56 8.49 6.36
CA GLU A 135 -32.05 7.20 6.81
C GLU A 135 -32.85 6.56 5.67
N THR A 136 -32.14 5.79 4.84
CA THR A 136 -32.79 4.91 3.88
C THR A 136 -33.56 3.84 4.63
N LYS A 137 -34.88 3.79 4.42
CA LYS A 137 -35.74 2.73 4.99
C LYS A 137 -35.26 1.37 4.47
N LYS A 138 -34.70 0.55 5.36
CA LYS A 138 -34.27 -0.82 5.06
C LYS A 138 -35.33 -1.82 5.53
N SER A 139 -35.37 -2.98 4.89
CA SER A 139 -36.25 -4.07 5.33
C SER A 139 -35.78 -4.66 6.67
N ASN A 140 -36.73 -5.16 7.47
CA ASN A 140 -36.44 -5.77 8.77
C ASN A 140 -35.47 -6.96 8.71
N SER A 141 -35.41 -7.66 7.56
CA SER A 141 -34.45 -8.75 7.34
C SER A 141 -33.01 -8.22 7.24
N VAL A 142 -32.81 -7.09 6.56
CA VAL A 142 -31.48 -6.48 6.39
C VAL A 142 -30.97 -5.92 7.71
N THR A 143 -31.81 -5.25 8.49
CA THR A 143 -31.43 -4.70 9.80
C THR A 143 -31.01 -5.82 10.75
N LYS A 144 -31.82 -6.88 10.86
CA LYS A 144 -31.49 -8.06 11.69
C LYS A 144 -30.16 -8.70 11.27
N LYS A 145 -29.88 -8.80 9.97
CA LYS A 145 -28.61 -9.33 9.45
C LYS A 145 -27.41 -8.44 9.78
N GLN A 146 -27.57 -7.12 9.64
CA GLN A 146 -26.54 -6.13 9.95
C GLN A 146 -26.19 -6.13 11.44
N GLU A 147 -27.20 -6.16 12.32
CA GLU A 147 -27.01 -6.25 13.77
C GLU A 147 -26.30 -7.54 14.19
N ALA A 148 -26.70 -8.69 13.63
CA ALA A 148 -26.08 -9.97 13.93
C ALA A 148 -24.58 -9.98 13.56
N ARG A 149 -24.22 -9.42 12.40
CA ARG A 149 -22.82 -9.28 11.98
C ARG A 149 -22.04 -8.32 12.87
N PHE A 150 -22.64 -7.17 13.19
CA PHE A 150 -21.97 -6.17 14.01
C PHE A 150 -21.63 -6.71 15.40
N LYS A 151 -22.56 -7.47 16.00
CA LYS A 151 -22.33 -8.15 17.29
C LYS A 151 -21.21 -9.18 17.22
N ALA A 152 -21.06 -9.89 16.09
CA ALA A 152 -20.05 -10.93 15.91
C ALA A 152 -18.64 -10.36 15.68
N THR A 153 -18.48 -9.43 14.73
CA THR A 153 -17.15 -8.99 14.26
C THR A 153 -17.04 -7.49 14.01
N GLY A 154 -18.11 -6.71 14.11
CA GLY A 154 -18.11 -5.31 13.66
C GLY A 154 -17.34 -4.33 14.55
N LYS A 155 -16.84 -4.75 15.71
CA LYS A 155 -16.08 -3.85 16.60
C LYS A 155 -14.68 -3.61 16.05
N VAL A 156 -14.42 -2.36 15.66
CA VAL A 156 -13.12 -1.92 15.14
C VAL A 156 -12.24 -1.40 16.27
N GLU A 157 -10.93 -1.62 16.18
CA GLU A 157 -9.96 -1.07 17.12
C GLU A 157 -10.00 0.47 17.14
N GLY A 158 -10.02 1.08 18.33
CA GLY A 158 -10.19 2.54 18.46
C GLY A 158 -9.09 3.36 17.78
N VAL A 159 -7.89 2.81 17.58
CA VAL A 159 -6.81 3.47 16.83
C VAL A 159 -7.13 3.54 15.33
N LEU A 160 -7.72 2.48 14.78
CA LEU A 160 -8.15 2.44 13.39
C LEU A 160 -9.38 3.32 13.16
N GLU A 161 -10.30 3.38 14.13
CA GLU A 161 -11.46 4.28 14.09
C GLU A 161 -11.05 5.76 13.97
N LYS A 162 -10.01 6.20 14.71
CA LYS A 162 -9.45 7.55 14.58
C LYS A 162 -8.92 7.85 13.17
N GLN A 163 -8.35 6.85 12.48
CA GLN A 163 -7.89 7.00 11.10
C GLN A 163 -9.07 7.12 10.11
N PHE A 164 -10.14 6.37 10.35
CA PHE A 164 -11.38 6.53 9.60
C PHE A 164 -11.98 7.92 9.80
N GLU A 165 -11.90 8.51 11.00
CA GLU A 165 -12.31 9.90 11.25
C GLU A 165 -11.45 10.92 10.48
N ALA A 166 -10.12 10.69 10.42
CA ALA A 166 -9.22 11.51 9.61
C ALA A 166 -9.41 11.32 8.08
N GLY A 167 -10.13 10.28 7.67
CA GLY A 167 -10.34 9.93 6.26
C GLY A 167 -9.11 9.35 5.56
N ARG A 168 -8.07 8.99 6.31
CA ARG A 168 -6.82 8.43 5.77
C ARG A 168 -6.38 7.26 6.61
N LEU A 169 -6.19 6.11 5.97
CA LEU A 169 -5.69 4.89 6.60
C LEU A 169 -4.21 4.72 6.31
N TYR A 170 -3.44 4.25 7.28
CA TYR A 170 -2.08 3.79 7.04
C TYR A 170 -2.10 2.38 6.45
N ALA A 171 -1.31 2.17 5.41
CA ALA A 171 -1.19 0.89 4.73
C ALA A 171 0.25 0.64 4.31
N VAL A 172 0.63 -0.64 4.16
CA VAL A 172 1.95 -1.04 3.65
C VAL A 172 1.80 -1.56 2.23
N VAL A 173 2.65 -1.06 1.33
CA VAL A 173 2.75 -1.58 -0.03
C VAL A 173 3.46 -2.94 0.00
N SER A 174 2.77 -4.02 -0.37
CA SER A 174 3.32 -5.38 -0.40
C SER A 174 3.82 -5.77 -1.79
N SER A 175 3.29 -5.14 -2.84
CA SER A 175 3.69 -5.35 -4.24
C SER A 175 5.03 -4.70 -4.60
N ARG A 176 5.51 -4.96 -5.81
CA ARG A 176 6.70 -4.29 -6.40
C ARG A 176 6.30 -3.48 -7.64
N PRO A 177 5.92 -2.19 -7.50
CA PRO A 177 5.41 -1.37 -8.60
C PRO A 177 6.31 -1.34 -9.84
N GLY A 178 7.64 -1.32 -9.66
CA GLY A 178 8.60 -1.33 -10.77
C GLY A 178 8.75 -2.68 -11.51
N GLN A 179 8.05 -3.73 -11.08
CA GLN A 179 8.07 -5.07 -11.70
C GLN A 179 6.68 -5.50 -12.18
N SER A 180 5.65 -5.33 -11.33
CA SER A 180 4.28 -5.75 -11.61
C SER A 180 3.40 -4.63 -12.17
N GLY A 181 3.83 -3.37 -12.08
CA GLY A 181 3.04 -2.22 -12.50
C GLY A 181 1.89 -1.85 -11.56
N ARG A 182 1.84 -2.44 -10.35
CA ARG A 182 0.76 -2.25 -9.36
C ARG A 182 1.30 -1.81 -8.01
N CYS A 183 0.54 -1.01 -7.28
CA CYS A 183 0.83 -0.55 -5.92
C CYS A 183 -0.22 -1.14 -4.97
N ASP A 184 -0.10 -2.44 -4.70
CA ASP A 184 -1.07 -3.17 -3.88
C ASP A 184 -0.48 -3.40 -2.49
N GLY A 185 -1.35 -3.56 -1.49
CA GLY A 185 -0.94 -3.59 -0.09
C GLY A 185 -2.03 -4.05 0.86
N TYR A 186 -1.79 -3.82 2.15
CA TYR A 186 -2.74 -4.10 3.22
C TYR A 186 -2.73 -2.95 4.22
N ILE A 187 -3.88 -2.72 4.86
CA ILE A 187 -4.05 -1.73 5.93
C ILE A 187 -3.30 -2.20 7.18
N LEU A 188 -2.65 -1.27 7.88
CA LEU A 188 -1.97 -1.56 9.14
C LEU A 188 -2.97 -1.71 10.28
N GLU A 189 -2.84 -2.78 11.05
CA GLU A 189 -3.70 -3.12 12.18
C GLU A 189 -2.86 -3.56 13.40
N GLY A 190 -3.43 -3.49 14.61
CA GLY A 190 -2.85 -4.05 15.83
C GLY A 190 -1.40 -3.61 16.12
N GLU A 191 -0.54 -4.59 16.45
CA GLU A 191 0.86 -4.32 16.83
C GLU A 191 1.68 -3.67 15.72
N GLU A 192 1.41 -4.02 14.46
CA GLU A 192 2.13 -3.46 13.31
C GLU A 192 1.80 -1.97 13.17
N LEU A 193 0.52 -1.60 13.32
CA LEU A 193 0.10 -0.21 13.35
C LEU A 193 0.75 0.55 14.51
N ALA A 194 0.73 -0.02 15.71
CA ALA A 194 1.35 0.59 16.88
C ALA A 194 2.86 0.82 16.68
N PHE A 195 3.56 -0.15 16.07
CA PHE A 195 4.97 -0.02 15.73
C PHE A 195 5.24 1.17 14.79
N TYR A 196 4.51 1.27 13.68
CA TYR A 196 4.73 2.35 12.71
C TYR A 196 4.28 3.72 13.23
N GLN A 197 3.23 3.78 14.05
CA GLN A 197 2.85 5.03 14.72
C GLN A 197 3.97 5.54 15.62
N ARG A 198 4.57 4.67 16.45
CA ARG A 198 5.74 5.05 17.26
C ARG A 198 6.88 5.60 16.40
N LYS A 199 7.17 4.95 15.25
CA LYS A 199 8.22 5.40 14.33
C LYS A 199 7.91 6.73 13.64
N LEU A 200 6.63 7.02 13.39
CA LEU A 200 6.20 8.29 12.81
C LEU A 200 6.23 9.44 13.82
N HIS A 201 5.95 9.17 15.10
CA HIS A 201 6.01 10.19 16.17
C HIS A 201 7.44 10.52 16.61
N HIS A 202 8.38 9.58 16.47
CA HIS A 202 9.77 9.77 16.88
C HIS A 202 10.66 10.46 15.83
N LYS A 203 10.11 10.74 14.64
CA LYS A 203 10.82 11.26 13.49
C LYS A 203 10.46 12.72 13.26
#